data_AF-A0A415BX83-F1
#
_entry.id   AF-A0A415BX83-F1
#
_cell.length_a   1.000
_cell.length_b   1.000
_cell.length_c   1.000
_cell.angle_alpha   90.00
_cell.angle_beta   90.00
_cell.angle_gamma   90.00
#
_symmetry.space_group_name_H-M   'P 1'
#
loop_
_entity.id
_entity.type
_entity.pdbx_description
1 polymer ?
#
loop_
_entity_poly.entity_id
_entity_poly.type
_entity_poly.pdbx_seq_one_letter_code
_entity_poly.pdbx_strand_id
1 'polypeptide(L)'
;MMFMALLLLGVSQNVMAQKVEYRQSQSRMLEPVQEVFVKPLVVDLQVLSETRQKATWPFPDVKVTEMTVGDVETMKANALYLTAQKYDADVIVAASFDIRTVKKGLEVTVIGFPARYVNWKVAEKEEDYKWIKEVYDLRTIKTYENNAVKALQGNQAKNSDNN
;
A
#
# COMPACT_ATOMS: atom_id res chain seq x y z
N MET A 1 -21.40 -38.72 -82.04
CA MET A 1 -22.68 -38.76 -81.30
C MET A 1 -22.58 -37.78 -80.15
N MET A 2 -23.40 -36.75 -80.24
CA MET A 2 -23.57 -35.64 -79.30
C MET A 2 -24.59 -36.07 -78.24
N PHE A 3 -24.37 -35.75 -76.97
CA PHE A 3 -25.43 -35.29 -76.05
C PHE A 3 -24.89 -34.83 -74.69
N MET A 4 -25.55 -33.78 -74.17
CA MET A 4 -25.59 -33.26 -72.79
C MET A 4 -24.33 -32.56 -72.25
N ALA A 5 -24.37 -31.53 -71.41
CA ALA A 5 -25.21 -30.34 -71.17
C ALA A 5 -24.62 -29.64 -69.92
N LEU A 6 -24.72 -28.31 -69.86
CA LEU A 6 -24.53 -27.41 -68.70
C LEU A 6 -23.14 -27.33 -68.03
N LEU A 7 -22.50 -26.15 -68.09
CA LEU A 7 -22.37 -25.19 -66.97
C LEU A 7 -21.33 -24.09 -67.28
N LEU A 8 -21.55 -22.91 -66.68
CA LEU A 8 -20.60 -21.82 -66.37
C LEU A 8 -20.48 -20.59 -67.31
N LEU A 9 -20.29 -19.46 -66.61
CA LEU A 9 -19.81 -18.13 -67.01
C LEU A 9 -20.91 -17.20 -67.57
N GLY A 10 -21.18 -16.02 -67.05
CA GLY A 10 -20.55 -15.21 -66.01
C GLY A 10 -20.96 -13.77 -66.27
N VAL A 11 -21.63 -13.12 -65.32
CA VAL A 11 -21.87 -11.66 -65.37
C VAL A 11 -21.52 -11.11 -63.99
N SER A 12 -20.38 -10.43 -63.94
CA SER A 12 -19.86 -9.75 -62.76
C SER A 12 -20.72 -8.53 -62.44
N GLN A 13 -21.29 -8.48 -61.24
CA GLN A 13 -21.81 -7.25 -60.66
C GLN A 13 -21.03 -6.98 -59.37
N ASN A 14 -20.06 -6.08 -59.50
CA ASN A 14 -19.31 -5.52 -58.39
C ASN A 14 -20.25 -4.62 -57.58
N VAL A 15 -20.73 -5.09 -56.44
CA VAL A 15 -21.27 -4.21 -55.41
C VAL A 15 -20.07 -3.66 -54.64
N MET A 16 -19.72 -2.40 -54.92
CA MET A 16 -18.67 -1.69 -54.20
C MET A 16 -19.08 -1.55 -52.74
N ALA A 17 -18.47 -2.33 -51.86
CA ALA A 17 -18.47 -2.04 -50.44
C ALA A 17 -17.78 -0.68 -50.24
N GLN A 18 -18.55 0.31 -49.81
CA GLN A 18 -18.08 1.67 -49.54
C GLN A 18 -17.00 1.62 -48.46
N LYS A 19 -15.74 1.73 -48.87
CA LYS A 19 -14.57 1.71 -47.99
C LYS A 19 -14.64 2.95 -47.09
N VAL A 20 -15.03 2.77 -45.83
CA VAL A 20 -14.97 3.83 -44.82
C VAL A 20 -13.50 4.06 -44.50
N GLU A 21 -12.89 5.07 -45.12
CA GLU A 21 -11.51 5.46 -44.80
C GLU A 21 -11.49 6.30 -43.52
N TYR A 22 -11.15 5.62 -42.43
CA TYR A 22 -10.81 6.25 -41.17
C TYR A 22 -9.37 6.74 -41.21
N ARG A 23 -9.16 8.06 -41.11
CA ARG A 23 -7.83 8.65 -41.07
C ARG A 23 -7.73 9.61 -39.89
N GLN A 24 -7.10 9.14 -38.81
CA GLN A 24 -6.76 9.97 -37.67
C GLN A 24 -5.29 10.40 -37.80
N SER A 25 -5.08 11.70 -38.00
CA SER A 25 -3.76 12.33 -37.91
C SER A 25 -3.69 13.05 -36.57
N GLN A 26 -2.86 12.58 -35.65
CA GLN A 26 -2.63 13.24 -34.37
C GLN A 26 -1.14 13.59 -34.28
N SER A 27 -0.83 14.89 -34.23
CA SER A 27 0.55 15.40 -34.21
C SER A 27 1.16 15.48 -32.80
N ARG A 28 0.62 14.69 -31.85
CA ARG A 28 0.74 14.76 -30.38
C ARG A 28 -0.33 15.64 -29.72
N MET A 29 -1.26 14.99 -29.02
CA MET A 29 -2.02 15.63 -27.95
C MET A 29 -1.33 15.23 -26.64
N LEU A 30 -0.28 15.96 -26.27
CA LEU A 30 0.26 15.92 -24.92
C LEU A 30 -0.27 17.18 -24.25
N GLU A 31 -1.31 17.02 -23.44
CA GLU A 31 -1.69 18.06 -22.50
C GLU A 31 -0.48 18.34 -21.60
N PRO A 32 -0.16 19.60 -21.28
CA PRO A 32 0.85 19.90 -20.28
C PRO A 32 0.35 19.34 -18.95
N VAL A 33 0.89 18.17 -18.58
CA VAL A 33 0.63 17.60 -17.26
C VAL A 33 1.39 18.49 -16.27
N GLN A 34 0.67 19.44 -15.68
CA GLN A 34 1.24 20.31 -14.65
C GLN A 34 1.23 19.53 -13.33
N GLU A 35 2.32 18.82 -13.09
CA GLU A 35 2.51 18.08 -11.84
C GLU A 35 3.14 19.00 -10.78
N VAL A 36 2.52 19.05 -9.61
CA VAL A 36 3.08 19.73 -8.44
C VAL A 36 3.91 18.71 -7.69
N PHE A 37 5.22 18.96 -7.61
CA PHE A 37 6.14 18.13 -6.84
C PHE A 37 6.35 18.74 -5.45
N VAL A 38 5.97 17.99 -4.42
CA VAL A 38 6.28 18.33 -3.04
C VAL A 38 7.59 17.65 -2.66
N LYS A 39 8.59 18.43 -2.26
CA LYS A 39 9.84 17.86 -1.74
C LYS A 39 9.55 17.11 -0.44
N PRO A 40 10.06 15.89 -0.25
CA PRO A 40 9.91 15.16 1.01
C PRO A 40 10.51 15.93 2.18
N LEU A 41 9.85 15.83 3.33
CA LEU A 41 10.32 16.37 4.59
C LEU A 41 11.23 15.35 5.27
N VAL A 42 12.41 15.79 5.68
CA VAL A 42 13.45 14.99 6.33
C VAL A 42 13.67 15.52 7.73
N VAL A 43 13.87 14.59 8.67
CA VAL A 43 14.09 14.88 10.09
C VAL A 43 15.21 14.01 10.62
N ASP A 44 15.91 14.51 11.61
CA ASP A 44 16.83 13.70 12.39
C ASP A 44 16.08 13.10 13.59
N LEU A 45 16.35 11.83 13.90
CA LEU A 45 15.75 11.17 15.05
C LEU A 45 16.71 11.25 16.24
N GLN A 46 16.35 12.03 17.26
CA GLN A 46 17.12 12.15 18.49
C GLN A 46 16.56 11.24 19.57
N VAL A 47 17.36 10.27 20.03
CA VAL A 47 17.01 9.44 21.18
C VAL A 47 17.21 10.23 22.48
N LEU A 48 16.20 10.24 23.35
CA LEU A 48 16.18 11.04 24.58
C LEU A 48 16.93 10.39 25.76
N SER A 49 17.16 9.07 25.70
CA SER A 49 17.77 8.29 26.78
C SER A 49 18.75 7.26 26.23
N GLU A 50 19.92 7.15 26.85
CA GLU A 50 20.92 6.13 26.51
C GLU A 50 20.50 4.71 26.92
N THR A 51 19.58 4.59 27.88
CA THR A 51 19.07 3.30 28.36
C THR A 51 17.63 3.07 27.92
N ARG A 52 17.23 1.79 27.87
CA ARG A 52 15.85 1.40 27.59
C ARG A 52 14.94 1.83 28.73
N GLN A 53 13.92 2.59 28.37
CA GLN A 53 12.88 3.03 29.29
C GLN A 53 11.73 2.03 29.30
N LYS A 54 11.08 1.89 30.46
CA LYS A 54 9.98 0.94 30.69
C LYS A 54 8.77 1.66 31.31
N ALA A 55 7.61 1.48 30.71
CA ALA A 55 6.33 1.94 31.24
C ALA A 55 5.29 0.81 31.21
N THR A 56 4.53 0.67 32.29
CA THR A 56 3.49 -0.35 32.41
C THR A 56 2.13 0.32 32.56
N TRP A 57 1.15 -0.17 31.81
CA TRP A 57 -0.19 0.38 31.72
C TRP A 57 -1.22 -0.70 32.06
N PRO A 58 -2.09 -0.46 33.06
CA PRO A 58 -3.17 -1.38 33.40
C PRO A 58 -4.35 -1.21 32.44
N PHE A 59 -4.91 -2.34 32.01
CA PHE A 59 -6.14 -2.44 31.23
C PHE A 59 -7.15 -3.24 32.06
N PRO A 60 -7.94 -2.55 32.91
CA PRO A 60 -8.88 -3.21 33.79
C PRO A 60 -10.05 -3.83 33.01
N ASP A 61 -10.67 -4.85 33.60
CA ASP A 61 -11.91 -5.48 33.09
C ASP A 61 -11.81 -6.14 31.71
N VAL A 62 -10.60 -6.25 31.16
CA VAL A 62 -10.34 -6.98 29.91
C VAL A 62 -10.25 -8.48 30.19
N LYS A 63 -11.12 -9.26 29.54
CA LYS A 63 -11.10 -10.73 29.59
C LYS A 63 -10.38 -11.30 28.38
N VAL A 64 -9.25 -11.99 28.62
CA VAL A 64 -8.42 -12.59 27.57
C VAL A 64 -9.19 -13.56 26.67
N THR A 65 -10.19 -14.26 27.21
CA THR A 65 -11.01 -15.23 26.47
C THR A 65 -11.90 -14.62 25.39
N GLU A 66 -12.22 -13.33 25.52
CA GLU A 66 -13.11 -12.60 24.61
C GLU A 66 -12.31 -11.73 23.61
N MET A 67 -10.98 -11.67 23.76
CA MET A 67 -10.12 -10.82 22.94
C MET A 67 -9.80 -11.45 21.58
N THR A 68 -9.84 -10.61 20.56
CA THR A 68 -9.29 -10.92 19.24
C THR A 68 -7.83 -10.47 19.14
N VAL A 69 -7.14 -10.92 18.09
CA VAL A 69 -5.79 -10.42 17.75
C VAL A 69 -5.81 -8.90 17.49
N GLY A 70 -6.90 -8.37 16.92
CA GLY A 70 -7.06 -6.93 16.67
C GLY A 70 -7.16 -6.11 17.95
N ASP A 71 -7.80 -6.65 18.99
CA ASP A 71 -7.90 -5.98 20.29
C ASP A 71 -6.52 -5.90 20.97
N VAL A 72 -5.71 -6.94 20.84
CA VAL A 72 -4.32 -6.96 21.35
C VAL A 72 -3.48 -5.89 20.65
N GLU A 73 -3.58 -5.75 19.33
CA GLU A 73 -2.86 -4.71 18.58
C GLU A 73 -3.32 -3.30 18.96
N THR A 74 -4.62 -3.10 19.14
CA THR A 74 -5.19 -1.83 19.61
C THR A 74 -4.68 -1.48 21.02
N MET A 75 -4.63 -2.46 21.90
CA MET A 75 -4.10 -2.29 23.26
C MET A 75 -2.61 -1.93 23.26
N LYS A 76 -1.80 -2.59 22.42
CA LYS A 76 -0.39 -2.23 22.22
C LYS A 76 -0.24 -0.80 21.69
N ALA A 77 -1.04 -0.40 20.69
CA ALA A 77 -1.00 0.94 20.13
C ALA A 77 -1.36 2.00 21.18
N ASN A 78 -2.38 1.76 22.00
CA ASN A 78 -2.75 2.65 23.10
C ASN A 78 -1.64 2.73 24.17
N ALA A 79 -1.10 1.60 24.61
CA ALA A 79 0.01 1.56 25.55
C ALA A 79 1.26 2.28 25.00
N LEU A 80 1.54 2.16 23.70
CA LEU A 80 2.64 2.86 23.03
C LEU A 80 2.41 4.36 23.02
N TYR A 81 1.19 4.82 22.70
CA TYR A 81 0.81 6.23 22.74
C TYR A 81 0.97 6.83 24.14
N LEU A 82 0.44 6.18 25.17
CA LEU A 82 0.59 6.65 26.56
C LEU A 82 2.06 6.67 27.00
N THR A 83 2.86 5.71 26.54
CA THR A 83 4.31 5.69 26.79
C THR A 83 5.02 6.86 26.13
N ALA A 84 4.69 7.15 24.88
CA ALA A 84 5.23 8.30 24.15
C ALA A 84 4.89 9.61 24.86
N GLN A 85 3.63 9.79 25.29
CA GLN A 85 3.22 10.95 26.09
C GLN A 85 3.96 11.05 27.42
N LYS A 86 4.10 9.94 28.16
CA LYS A 86 4.79 9.91 29.45
C LYS A 86 6.23 10.42 29.36
N TYR A 87 6.92 10.08 28.28
CA TYR A 87 8.31 10.50 28.05
C TYR A 87 8.43 11.77 27.19
N ASP A 88 7.31 12.42 26.87
CA ASP A 88 7.25 13.57 25.96
C ASP A 88 8.04 13.28 24.68
N ALA A 89 7.77 12.14 24.05
CA ALA A 89 8.48 11.64 22.87
C ALA A 89 7.52 11.52 21.68
N ASP A 90 8.05 11.71 20.47
CA ASP A 90 7.27 11.52 19.23
C ASP A 90 7.14 10.04 18.88
N VAL A 91 8.16 9.25 19.23
CA VAL A 91 8.22 7.82 18.92
C VAL A 91 9.00 7.05 19.98
N ILE A 92 8.67 5.77 20.16
CA ILE A 92 9.47 4.83 20.95
C ILE A 92 10.20 3.88 19.99
N VAL A 93 11.52 4.03 19.90
CA VAL A 93 12.38 3.23 19.04
C VAL A 93 12.64 1.85 19.65
N ALA A 94 12.66 0.82 18.80
CA ALA A 94 12.89 -0.57 19.18
C ALA A 94 11.94 -1.03 20.32
N ALA A 95 10.67 -0.62 20.22
CA ALA A 95 9.66 -0.95 21.20
C ALA A 95 9.42 -2.47 21.27
N SER A 96 9.44 -3.01 22.47
CA SER A 96 8.98 -4.36 22.80
C SER A 96 7.83 -4.29 23.81
N PHE A 97 6.97 -5.32 23.77
CA PHE A 97 5.78 -5.41 24.59
C PHE A 97 5.84 -6.67 25.45
N ASP A 98 5.52 -6.51 26.73
CA ASP A 98 5.30 -7.62 27.66
C ASP A 98 3.87 -7.47 28.20
N ILE A 99 3.00 -8.41 27.81
CA ILE A 99 1.58 -8.40 28.11
C ILE A 99 1.30 -9.55 29.08
N ARG A 100 0.71 -9.24 30.23
CA ARG A 100 0.46 -10.24 31.28
C ARG A 100 -0.93 -10.10 31.86
N THR A 101 -1.53 -11.25 32.18
CA THR A 101 -2.80 -11.28 32.93
C THR A 101 -2.54 -11.02 34.40
N VAL A 102 -3.32 -10.11 34.98
CA VAL A 102 -3.32 -9.78 36.40
C VAL A 102 -4.72 -10.00 36.99
N LYS A 103 -4.84 -9.97 38.32
CA LYS A 103 -6.12 -10.24 39.01
C LYS A 103 -7.29 -9.38 38.54
N LYS A 104 -7.02 -8.19 38.00
CA LYS A 104 -8.03 -7.20 37.58
C LYS A 104 -8.03 -6.92 36.07
N GLY A 105 -7.51 -7.82 35.24
CA GLY A 105 -7.48 -7.64 33.78
C GLY A 105 -6.10 -7.91 33.20
N LEU A 106 -5.60 -7.01 32.36
CA LEU A 106 -4.29 -7.11 31.71
C LEU A 106 -3.37 -5.96 32.12
N GLU A 107 -2.07 -6.21 32.07
CA GLU A 107 -1.05 -5.17 32.10
C GLU A 107 -0.21 -5.26 30.83
N VAL A 108 0.02 -4.11 30.19
CA VAL A 108 0.91 -3.98 29.05
C VAL A 108 2.12 -3.15 29.46
N THR A 109 3.28 -3.76 29.38
CA THR A 109 4.55 -3.09 29.56
C THR A 109 5.17 -2.80 28.20
N VAL A 110 5.50 -1.53 27.97
CA VAL A 110 6.26 -1.07 26.80
C VAL A 110 7.70 -0.81 27.23
N ILE A 111 8.65 -1.34 26.48
CA ILE A 111 10.09 -1.16 26.71
C ILE A 111 10.73 -0.66 25.42
N GLY A 112 11.50 0.43 25.47
CA GLY A 112 12.18 0.94 24.28
C GLY A 112 12.94 2.23 24.54
N PHE A 113 13.32 2.92 23.47
CA PHE A 113 14.07 4.17 23.53
C PHE A 113 13.18 5.33 23.08
N PRO A 114 12.72 6.20 23.99
CA PRO A 114 11.97 7.39 23.61
C PRO A 114 12.83 8.30 22.72
N ALA A 115 12.26 8.83 21.65
CA ALA A 115 12.94 9.69 20.69
C ALA A 115 12.03 10.80 20.15
N ARG A 116 12.65 11.90 19.71
CA ARG A 116 11.99 13.06 19.08
C ARG A 116 12.52 13.33 17.69
N TYR A 117 11.67 13.89 16.85
CA TYR A 117 12.07 14.42 15.55
C TYR A 117 12.63 15.83 15.72
N VAL A 118 13.87 16.02 15.30
CA VAL A 118 14.57 17.30 15.35
C VAL A 118 15.06 17.69 13.95
N ASN A 119 15.48 18.94 13.77
CA ASN A 119 16.07 19.44 12.51
C ASN A 119 15.20 19.22 11.27
N TRP A 120 13.92 19.55 11.37
CA TRP A 120 12.97 19.48 10.26
C TRP A 120 13.43 20.32 9.07
N LYS A 121 13.63 19.68 7.92
CA LYS A 121 14.09 20.32 6.68
C LYS A 121 13.53 19.60 5.46
N VAL A 122 13.42 20.31 4.34
CA VAL A 122 13.14 19.65 3.05
C VAL A 122 14.38 18.89 2.57
N ALA A 123 14.18 17.80 1.84
CA ALA A 123 15.28 17.12 1.15
C ALA A 123 15.92 18.08 0.14
N GLU A 124 17.25 18.23 0.20
CA GLU A 124 17.98 19.17 -0.66
C GLU A 124 19.08 18.49 -1.46
N LYS A 125 19.71 17.45 -0.91
CA LYS A 125 20.89 16.84 -1.50
C LYS A 125 20.54 15.62 -2.32
N GLU A 126 21.33 15.32 -3.35
CA GLU A 126 21.11 14.15 -4.20
C GLU A 126 21.17 12.84 -3.39
N GLU A 127 21.99 12.79 -2.35
CA GLU A 127 22.04 11.66 -1.42
C GLU A 127 20.72 11.46 -0.69
N ASP A 128 20.00 12.54 -0.35
CA ASP A 128 18.69 12.44 0.30
C ASP A 128 17.71 11.69 -0.59
N TYR A 129 17.69 12.03 -1.87
CA TYR A 129 16.79 11.43 -2.85
C TYR A 129 17.10 9.95 -3.12
N LYS A 130 18.37 9.50 -2.99
CA LYS A 130 18.74 8.09 -3.18
C LYS A 130 18.08 7.19 -2.14
N TRP A 131 18.27 7.47 -0.84
CA TRP A 131 17.68 6.64 0.21
C TRP A 131 16.17 6.82 0.31
N ILE A 132 15.65 8.03 0.02
CA ILE A 132 14.20 8.26 -0.08
C ILE A 132 13.62 7.33 -1.15
N LYS A 133 14.19 7.33 -2.37
CA LYS A 133 13.70 6.49 -3.47
C LYS A 133 13.69 5.01 -3.09
N GLU A 134 14.77 4.49 -2.50
CA GLU A 134 14.83 3.10 -2.04
C GLU A 134 13.68 2.78 -1.05
N VAL A 135 13.45 3.65 -0.07
CA VAL A 135 12.40 3.45 0.94
C VAL A 135 10.98 3.55 0.33
N TYR A 136 10.75 4.47 -0.60
CA TYR A 136 9.45 4.67 -1.24
C TYR A 136 9.15 3.59 -2.28
N ASP A 137 10.12 3.18 -3.10
CA ASP A 137 9.94 2.11 -4.09
C ASP A 137 9.60 0.78 -3.39
N LEU A 138 10.27 0.46 -2.27
CA LEU A 138 9.98 -0.73 -1.47
C LEU A 138 8.56 -0.73 -0.88
N ARG A 139 8.06 0.43 -0.42
CA ARG A 139 6.68 0.55 0.07
C ARG A 139 5.66 0.38 -1.06
N THR A 140 5.94 1.01 -2.18
CA THR A 140 5.09 1.01 -3.36
C THR A 140 4.89 -0.41 -3.90
N ILE A 141 5.97 -1.21 -4.01
CA ILE A 141 5.90 -2.62 -4.42
C ILE A 141 5.00 -3.43 -3.47
N LYS A 142 5.19 -3.29 -2.14
CA LYS A 142 4.38 -4.03 -1.16
C LYS A 142 2.90 -3.66 -1.23
N THR A 143 2.56 -2.40 -1.50
CA THR A 143 1.17 -1.97 -1.64
C THR A 143 0.54 -2.53 -2.92
N TYR A 144 1.28 -2.56 -4.03
CA TYR A 144 0.78 -3.12 -5.29
C TYR A 144 0.60 -4.63 -5.24
N GLU A 145 1.52 -5.39 -4.64
CA GLU A 145 1.38 -6.85 -4.49
C GLU A 145 0.14 -7.20 -3.65
N ASN A 146 -0.06 -6.53 -2.50
CA ASN A 146 -1.20 -6.77 -1.64
C ASN A 146 -2.55 -6.42 -2.30
N ASN A 147 -2.57 -5.35 -3.10
CA ASN A 147 -3.77 -4.93 -3.83
C ASN A 147 -4.05 -5.81 -5.04
N ALA A 148 -3.02 -6.27 -5.77
CA ALA A 148 -3.16 -7.21 -6.88
C ALA A 148 -3.69 -8.56 -6.38
N VAL A 149 -3.15 -9.10 -5.28
CA VAL A 149 -3.64 -10.34 -4.68
C VAL A 149 -5.11 -10.21 -4.24
N LYS A 150 -5.52 -9.07 -3.67
CA LYS A 150 -6.94 -8.80 -3.35
C LYS A 150 -7.82 -8.65 -4.59
N ALA A 151 -7.35 -7.96 -5.62
CA ALA A 151 -8.11 -7.73 -6.86
C ALA A 151 -8.29 -9.02 -7.69
N LEU A 152 -7.30 -9.91 -7.66
CA LEU A 152 -7.34 -11.21 -8.34
C LEU A 152 -8.27 -12.22 -7.66
N GLN A 153 -8.62 -12.06 -6.39
CA GLN A 153 -9.58 -12.94 -5.70
C GLN A 153 -11.04 -12.71 -6.14
N GLY A 154 -11.37 -11.49 -6.61
CA GLY A 154 -12.72 -11.15 -7.09
C GLY A 154 -12.94 -11.27 -8.59
N ASN A 155 -11.86 -11.20 -9.40
CA ASN A 155 -11.91 -11.16 -10.86
C ASN A 155 -11.31 -12.41 -11.52
N GLN A 156 -11.46 -13.60 -10.91
CA GLN A 156 -11.16 -14.84 -11.62
C GLN A 156 -12.31 -15.17 -12.56
N ALA A 157 -12.02 -15.33 -13.84
CA ALA A 157 -12.98 -15.83 -14.81
C ALA A 157 -13.45 -17.21 -14.36
N LYS A 158 -14.75 -17.35 -14.06
CA LYS A 158 -15.36 -18.67 -13.85
C LYS A 158 -15.46 -19.34 -15.22
N ASN A 159 -14.66 -20.37 -15.44
CA ASN A 159 -14.73 -21.16 -16.66
C ASN A 159 -16.10 -21.86 -16.69
N SER A 160 -16.88 -21.65 -17.76
CA SER A 160 -18.26 -22.12 -17.90
C SER A 160 -18.39 -23.58 -18.31
N ASP A 161 -17.29 -24.32 -18.42
CA ASP A 161 -17.26 -25.60 -19.12
C ASP A 161 -17.45 -26.81 -18.19
N ASN A 162 -18.33 -26.67 -17.19
CA ASN A 162 -18.88 -27.80 -16.45
C ASN A 162 -20.40 -27.79 -16.56
N ASN A 163 -20.90 -28.33 -17.67
CA ASN A 163 -22.22 -28.95 -17.75
C ASN A 163 -22.22 -30.04 -18.81
#